data_AF-A0ABD3NVS6-F1
#
_entry.id   AF-A0ABD3NVS6-F1
#
_cell.length_a   1.000
_cell.length_b   1.000
_cell.length_c   1.000
_cell.angle_alpha   90.00
_cell.angle_beta   90.00
_cell.angle_gamma   90.00
#
_symmetry.space_group_name_H-M   'P 1'
#
loop_
_entity.id
_entity.type
_entity.pdbx_description
1 polymer ?
#
loop_
_entity_poly.entity_id
_entity_poly.type
_entity_poly.pdbx_seq_one_letter_code
_entity_poly.pdbx_strand_id
1 'polypeptide(L)'
;MLFSTISRSLINKSTALAGDVVEKKICLMSVFPAYSKPATFSSLTDAKREIHNDLPRMRDGATAPSANYPVESRATAVVQKESGSEIMDRFKVTAEVTISKIFPAGFGWQSSSILARDYMGYAPDTYGFALATGLGDGIGVFTGHCLYKLAEKSVNGDESINMERETRPSAPHVNALQAADLSFFHVFAGTWIGCSTAFYFGLRGARTFLSGPFRYINEPTFENSITDKSLSAAIGGATGFFVGTDTAYLPAQNFLINVVGIRETTSTLTGCAIAGTSTSLGFATAQSTLNLMYPAGKLWNDCK
;
A
#
# COMPACT_ATOMS: atom_id res chain seq x y z
N MET A 1 14.21 8.02 -48.02
CA MET A 1 15.62 8.04 -47.58
C MET A 1 16.05 9.46 -47.15
N LEU A 2 15.32 10.09 -46.22
CA LEU A 2 15.69 11.41 -45.67
C LEU A 2 15.36 11.54 -44.16
N PHE A 3 15.18 10.40 -43.47
CA PHE A 3 14.93 10.33 -42.02
C PHE A 3 16.01 9.54 -41.26
N SER A 4 17.08 9.10 -41.94
CA SER A 4 18.16 8.32 -41.35
C SER A 4 19.33 9.17 -40.80
N THR A 5 19.32 10.49 -41.01
CA THR A 5 20.52 11.32 -40.77
C THR A 5 20.39 12.24 -39.53
N ILE A 6 19.19 12.38 -38.96
CA ILE A 6 18.98 13.21 -37.75
C ILE A 6 19.22 12.40 -36.46
N SER A 7 19.13 11.06 -36.52
CA SER A 7 19.26 10.21 -35.33
C SER A 7 20.70 9.97 -34.83
N ARG A 8 21.74 10.39 -35.57
CA ARG A 8 23.15 10.16 -35.19
C ARG A 8 23.84 11.37 -34.56
N SER A 9 23.23 12.56 -34.59
CA SER A 9 23.85 13.78 -34.03
C SER A 9 23.55 13.99 -32.53
N LEU A 10 22.49 13.39 -32.01
CA LEU A 10 22.11 13.51 -30.59
C LEU A 10 22.70 12.42 -29.68
N ILE A 11 23.34 11.39 -30.24
CA ILE A 11 23.95 10.29 -29.47
C ILE A 11 25.41 10.59 -29.07
N ASN A 12 26.08 11.55 -29.74
CA ASN A 12 27.49 11.86 -29.49
C ASN A 12 27.77 13.05 -28.55
N LYS A 13 26.75 13.57 -27.85
CA LYS A 13 26.94 14.67 -26.87
C LYS A 13 26.62 14.32 -25.41
N SER A 14 26.24 13.08 -25.11
CA SER A 14 26.00 12.63 -23.72
C SER A 14 27.18 11.88 -23.08
N THR A 15 28.29 11.70 -23.79
CA THR A 15 29.48 10.97 -23.32
C THR A 15 30.60 11.87 -22.77
N ALA A 16 30.31 13.11 -22.37
CA ALA A 16 31.33 14.05 -21.87
C ALA A 16 31.03 14.69 -20.50
N LEU A 17 30.06 14.18 -19.74
CA LEU A 17 29.70 14.68 -18.40
C LEU A 17 29.41 13.51 -17.46
N ALA A 18 30.39 12.64 -17.28
CA ALA A 18 30.42 11.65 -16.20
C ALA A 18 31.87 11.22 -15.94
N GLY A 19 32.73 12.20 -15.67
CA GLY A 19 34.03 12.00 -15.08
C GLY A 19 33.95 12.37 -13.60
N ASP A 20 34.44 11.48 -12.74
CA ASP A 20 34.80 11.71 -11.34
C ASP A 20 33.68 11.94 -10.32
N VAL A 21 33.02 10.87 -9.89
CA VAL A 21 32.70 10.66 -8.47
C VAL A 21 32.74 9.15 -8.11
N VAL A 22 33.86 8.77 -7.51
CA VAL A 22 34.01 7.78 -6.42
C VAL A 22 33.54 6.34 -6.66
N GLU A 23 34.50 5.61 -7.19
CA GLU A 23 34.85 4.23 -6.91
C GLU A 23 34.71 3.84 -5.41
N LYS A 24 33.81 2.90 -5.08
CA LYS A 24 34.09 1.75 -4.17
C LYS A 24 32.90 0.78 -4.00
N LYS A 25 33.18 -0.47 -4.41
CA LYS A 25 32.55 -1.76 -4.01
C LYS A 25 31.12 -2.04 -4.45
N ILE A 26 31.01 -2.40 -5.74
CA ILE A 26 30.15 -3.51 -6.17
C ILE A 26 30.91 -4.80 -5.86
N CYS A 27 30.38 -5.61 -4.94
CA CYS A 27 30.69 -7.03 -4.87
C CYS A 27 29.39 -7.77 -5.17
N LEU A 28 29.31 -8.32 -6.38
CA LEU A 28 28.40 -9.41 -6.72
C LEU A 28 28.55 -10.53 -5.67
N MET A 29 27.43 -11.03 -5.15
CA MET A 29 27.31 -12.46 -4.86
C MET A 29 25.88 -12.95 -5.07
N SER A 30 25.67 -13.55 -6.24
CA SER A 30 24.80 -14.70 -6.42
C SER A 30 25.43 -15.92 -5.75
N VAL A 31 24.99 -16.32 -4.55
CA VAL A 31 25.16 -17.69 -4.04
C VAL A 31 24.04 -17.98 -3.02
N PHE A 32 23.04 -18.78 -3.43
CA PHE A 32 22.29 -19.59 -2.48
C PHE A 32 23.23 -20.72 -2.00
N PRO A 33 23.45 -20.94 -0.70
CA PRO A 33 23.76 -22.27 -0.23
C PRO A 33 22.44 -23.02 -0.01
N ALA A 34 22.28 -24.09 -0.75
CA ALA A 34 21.40 -25.18 -0.34
C ALA A 34 21.84 -25.64 1.05
N TYR A 35 21.04 -25.37 2.08
CA TYR A 35 21.17 -26.00 3.38
C TYR A 35 19.99 -26.94 3.61
N SER A 36 20.19 -28.18 3.18
CA SER A 36 19.38 -29.33 3.55
C SER A 36 19.75 -29.78 4.96
N LYS A 37 18.83 -29.64 5.90
CA LYS A 37 18.67 -30.61 7.00
C LYS A 37 17.19 -30.93 7.14
N PRO A 38 16.79 -32.22 7.04
CA PRO A 38 15.43 -32.61 7.32
C PRO A 38 15.17 -32.43 8.82
N ALA A 39 14.16 -31.62 9.17
CA ALA A 39 13.61 -31.68 10.51
C ALA A 39 12.89 -33.02 10.65
N THR A 40 13.45 -33.88 11.51
CA THR A 40 12.83 -35.12 11.95
C THR A 40 11.46 -34.80 12.53
N PHE A 41 10.40 -35.28 11.88
CA PHE A 41 9.03 -35.14 12.32
C PHE A 41 8.80 -36.12 13.48
N SER A 42 9.07 -35.66 14.70
CA SER A 42 8.70 -36.38 15.91
C SER A 42 7.19 -36.27 16.10
N SER A 43 6.51 -37.40 15.99
CA SER A 43 5.13 -37.66 16.39
C SER A 43 4.80 -37.05 17.75
N LEU A 44 4.10 -35.91 17.74
CA LEU A 44 3.38 -35.37 18.91
C LEU A 44 1.95 -35.91 18.88
N THR A 45 1.83 -37.18 19.25
CA THR A 45 0.62 -37.74 19.83
C THR A 45 0.42 -37.14 21.22
N ASP A 46 -0.82 -36.75 21.51
CA ASP A 46 -1.37 -36.46 22.83
C ASP A 46 -0.84 -35.24 23.61
N ALA A 47 -1.41 -34.08 23.28
CA ALA A 47 -1.67 -33.03 24.28
C ALA A 47 -3.16 -32.69 24.24
N LYS A 48 -3.95 -33.51 24.92
CA LYS A 48 -5.35 -33.25 25.28
C LYS A 48 -5.38 -31.99 26.15
N ARG A 49 -5.72 -30.85 25.55
CA ARG A 49 -5.89 -29.58 26.25
C ARG A 49 -7.19 -29.65 27.05
N GLU A 50 -7.12 -30.01 28.32
CA GLU A 50 -8.23 -29.85 29.26
C GLU A 50 -8.52 -28.36 29.45
N ILE A 51 -9.65 -27.92 28.90
CA ILE A 51 -10.21 -26.60 29.14
C ILE A 51 -10.96 -26.70 30.47
N HIS A 52 -10.27 -26.38 31.57
CA HIS A 52 -10.91 -26.11 32.85
C HIS A 52 -11.73 -24.81 32.74
N ASN A 53 -13.03 -24.95 32.51
CA ASN A 53 -14.02 -23.88 32.70
C ASN A 53 -14.50 -23.91 34.15
N ASP A 54 -13.62 -23.57 35.09
CA ASP A 54 -14.03 -23.24 36.45
C ASP A 54 -14.17 -21.72 36.57
N LEU A 55 -15.36 -21.23 36.21
CA LEU A 55 -15.77 -19.90 36.63
C LEU A 55 -16.02 -19.94 38.15
N PRO A 56 -15.32 -19.12 38.97
CA PRO A 56 -15.66 -18.98 40.36
C PRO A 56 -17.06 -18.37 40.45
N ARG A 57 -18.00 -19.17 40.95
CA ARG A 57 -19.33 -18.72 41.38
C ARG A 57 -19.13 -17.68 42.48
N MET A 58 -19.18 -16.39 42.11
CA MET A 58 -19.21 -15.29 43.08
C MET A 58 -20.42 -15.50 43.98
N ARG A 59 -20.13 -15.80 45.24
CA ARG A 59 -21.10 -15.75 46.33
C ARG A 59 -21.45 -14.31 46.59
N ASP A 60 -22.74 -14.03 46.52
CA ASP A 60 -23.38 -12.87 47.13
C ASP A 60 -23.03 -12.81 48.62
N GLY A 61 -22.69 -11.62 49.11
CA GLY A 61 -22.72 -11.31 50.54
C GLY A 61 -21.44 -10.69 51.10
N ALA A 62 -21.27 -9.38 50.89
CA ALA A 62 -20.63 -8.50 51.86
C ALA A 62 -20.97 -7.03 51.55
N THR A 63 -21.79 -6.45 52.42
CA THR A 63 -22.12 -5.03 52.51
C THR A 63 -20.82 -4.23 52.74
N ALA A 64 -20.39 -3.47 51.73
CA ALA A 64 -19.27 -2.54 51.86
C ALA A 64 -19.76 -1.17 52.39
N PRO A 65 -19.02 -0.51 53.32
CA PRO A 65 -19.39 0.78 53.86
C PRO A 65 -19.28 1.89 52.81
N SER A 66 -20.29 2.77 52.77
CA SER A 66 -20.37 3.90 51.86
C SER A 66 -19.27 4.93 52.16
N ALA A 67 -18.18 4.88 51.40
CA ALA A 67 -17.19 5.93 51.37
C ALA A 67 -17.75 7.10 50.53
N ASN A 68 -18.13 8.18 51.22
CA ASN A 68 -18.39 9.49 50.62
C ASN A 68 -17.10 9.99 49.95
N TYR A 69 -16.99 9.80 48.65
CA TYR A 69 -16.00 10.52 47.85
C TYR A 69 -16.55 11.92 47.54
N PRO A 70 -15.83 13.00 47.87
CA PRO A 70 -16.24 14.33 47.48
C PRO A 70 -16.25 14.40 45.94
N VAL A 71 -17.43 14.70 45.40
CA VAL A 71 -17.64 15.03 43.99
C VAL A 71 -16.97 16.39 43.76
N GLU A 72 -15.65 16.38 43.59
CA GLU A 72 -14.92 17.53 43.09
C GLU A 72 -15.30 17.68 41.61
N SER A 73 -16.29 18.53 41.38
CA SER A 73 -16.72 19.08 40.10
C SER A 73 -15.54 19.85 39.47
N ARG A 74 -14.50 19.13 39.06
CA ARG A 74 -13.45 19.65 38.20
C ARG A 74 -14.05 19.71 36.81
N ALA A 75 -14.78 20.79 36.55
CA ALA A 75 -15.13 21.21 35.21
C ALA A 75 -13.82 21.39 34.45
N THR A 76 -13.37 20.32 33.81
CA THR A 76 -12.24 20.32 32.91
C THR A 76 -12.62 21.26 31.78
N ALA A 77 -12.09 22.48 31.84
CA ALA A 77 -12.13 23.39 30.71
C ALA A 77 -11.39 22.68 29.57
N VAL A 78 -12.14 21.97 28.73
CA VAL A 78 -11.66 21.36 27.50
C VAL A 78 -11.30 22.53 26.60
N VAL A 79 -10.02 22.90 26.60
CA VAL A 79 -9.45 23.89 25.70
C VAL A 79 -9.60 23.34 24.28
N GLN A 80 -10.64 23.77 23.56
CA GLN A 80 -10.96 23.37 22.18
C GLN A 80 -10.01 23.98 21.12
N LYS A 81 -8.72 24.17 21.40
CA LYS A 81 -7.83 24.98 20.54
C LYS A 81 -6.91 24.20 19.58
N GLU A 82 -7.02 22.87 19.46
CA GLU A 82 -6.06 22.07 18.67
C GLU A 82 -6.62 21.36 17.42
N SER A 83 -7.94 21.36 17.18
CA SER A 83 -8.54 20.54 16.11
C SER A 83 -8.17 20.94 14.68
N GLY A 84 -7.70 22.17 14.44
CA GLY A 84 -7.38 22.66 13.09
C GLY A 84 -6.06 22.16 12.51
N SER A 85 -5.03 22.01 13.35
CA SER A 85 -3.71 21.55 12.91
C SER A 85 -3.75 20.07 12.50
N GLU A 86 -4.45 19.24 13.29
CA GLU A 86 -4.46 17.79 13.13
C GLU A 86 -5.06 17.35 11.78
N ILE A 87 -6.12 18.03 11.30
CA ILE A 87 -6.71 17.72 10.00
C ILE A 87 -5.75 18.04 8.85
N MET A 88 -5.04 19.18 8.93
CA MET A 88 -4.07 19.56 7.91
C MET A 88 -2.91 18.56 7.85
N ASP A 89 -2.44 18.09 9.00
CA ASP A 89 -1.37 17.09 9.10
C ASP A 89 -1.78 15.77 8.42
N ARG A 90 -3.04 15.32 8.62
CA ARG A 90 -3.59 14.16 7.92
C ARG A 90 -3.59 14.31 6.40
N PHE A 91 -3.97 15.48 5.90
CA PHE A 91 -3.98 15.76 4.45
C PHE A 91 -2.56 15.84 3.89
N LYS A 92 -1.61 16.39 4.64
CA LYS A 92 -0.19 16.40 4.27
C LYS A 92 0.35 14.97 4.11
N VAL A 93 0.11 14.10 5.10
CA VAL A 93 0.51 12.67 5.02
C VAL A 93 -0.20 11.96 3.86
N THR A 94 -1.48 12.28 3.63
CA THR A 94 -2.25 11.72 2.51
C THR A 94 -1.64 12.12 1.17
N ALA A 95 -1.30 13.40 0.99
CA ALA A 95 -0.66 13.90 -0.23
C ALA A 95 0.72 13.26 -0.45
N GLU A 96 1.53 13.16 0.60
CA GLU A 96 2.84 12.50 0.55
C GLU A 96 2.71 11.04 0.10
N VAL A 97 1.82 10.26 0.71
CA VAL A 97 1.62 8.85 0.33
C VAL A 97 1.03 8.72 -1.07
N THR A 98 0.13 9.62 -1.45
CA THR A 98 -0.48 9.64 -2.80
C THR A 98 0.60 9.81 -3.87
N ILE A 99 1.46 10.82 -3.72
CA ILE A 99 2.50 11.15 -4.71
C ILE A 99 3.64 10.13 -4.68
N SER A 100 4.09 9.75 -3.49
CA SER A 100 5.30 8.94 -3.34
C SER A 100 5.06 7.43 -3.49
N LYS A 101 3.85 6.95 -3.21
CA LYS A 101 3.54 5.49 -3.21
C LYS A 101 2.43 5.14 -4.17
N ILE A 102 1.26 5.79 -4.05
CA ILE A 102 0.04 5.36 -4.75
C ILE A 102 0.09 5.65 -6.26
N PHE A 103 0.57 6.82 -6.67
CA PHE A 103 0.76 7.12 -8.09
C PHE A 103 1.76 6.15 -8.74
N PRO A 104 2.98 5.98 -8.17
CA PRO A 104 3.96 5.03 -8.70
C PRO A 104 3.48 3.58 -8.70
N ALA A 105 2.66 3.17 -7.72
CA ALA A 105 2.03 1.84 -7.68
C ALA A 105 1.18 1.59 -8.94
N GLY A 106 0.23 2.49 -9.23
CA GLY A 106 -0.63 2.36 -10.41
C GLY A 106 0.14 2.43 -11.72
N PHE A 107 1.14 3.32 -11.79
CA PHE A 107 2.03 3.42 -12.96
C PHE A 107 2.83 2.12 -13.17
N GLY A 108 3.42 1.58 -12.10
CA GLY A 108 4.23 0.37 -12.12
C GLY A 108 3.40 -0.86 -12.48
N TRP A 109 2.20 -0.98 -11.91
CA TRP A 109 1.26 -2.04 -12.26
C TRP A 109 0.93 -2.03 -13.75
N GLN A 110 0.58 -0.86 -14.31
CA GLN A 110 0.21 -0.73 -15.73
C GLN A 110 1.41 -0.94 -16.66
N SER A 111 2.60 -0.51 -16.26
CA SER A 111 3.82 -0.78 -17.01
C SER A 111 4.12 -2.28 -17.07
N SER A 112 3.99 -2.96 -15.94
CA SER A 112 4.21 -4.41 -15.86
C SER A 112 3.11 -5.23 -16.53
N SER A 113 1.86 -4.74 -16.60
CA SER A 113 0.78 -5.44 -17.30
C SER A 113 1.04 -5.52 -18.80
N ILE A 114 1.58 -4.43 -19.36
CA ILE A 114 2.03 -4.35 -20.75
C ILE A 114 3.21 -5.30 -20.99
N LEU A 115 4.20 -5.32 -20.09
CA LEU A 115 5.32 -6.27 -20.19
C LEU A 115 4.85 -7.73 -20.12
N ALA A 116 3.98 -8.05 -19.16
CA ALA A 116 3.46 -9.39 -18.95
C ALA A 116 2.66 -9.89 -20.18
N ARG A 117 1.80 -9.05 -20.74
CA ARG A 117 0.97 -9.41 -21.89
C ARG A 117 1.78 -9.44 -23.19
N ASP A 118 2.46 -8.34 -23.50
CA ASP A 118 3.00 -8.10 -24.84
C ASP A 118 4.37 -8.78 -25.05
N TYR A 119 5.13 -9.02 -23.97
CA TYR A 119 6.47 -9.62 -24.06
C TYR A 119 6.56 -11.02 -23.44
N MET A 120 5.83 -11.28 -22.35
CA MET A 120 5.84 -12.60 -21.69
C MET A 120 4.71 -13.51 -22.17
N GLY A 121 3.71 -12.98 -22.89
CA GLY A 121 2.58 -13.74 -23.42
C GLY A 121 1.64 -14.27 -22.33
N TYR A 122 1.65 -13.67 -21.15
CA TYR A 122 0.74 -14.06 -20.07
C TYR A 122 -0.67 -13.53 -20.33
N ALA A 123 -1.66 -14.42 -20.26
CA ALA A 123 -3.06 -14.01 -20.27
C ALA A 123 -3.42 -13.33 -18.94
N PRO A 124 -4.36 -12.35 -18.94
CA PRO A 124 -4.71 -11.58 -17.75
C PRO A 124 -5.21 -12.42 -16.56
N ASP A 125 -5.80 -13.58 -16.80
CA ASP A 125 -6.33 -14.50 -15.78
C ASP A 125 -5.28 -15.47 -15.20
N THR A 126 -4.02 -15.36 -15.62
CA THR A 126 -2.96 -16.27 -15.16
C THR A 126 -2.26 -15.77 -13.90
N TYR A 127 -1.77 -16.71 -13.09
CA TYR A 127 -0.88 -16.40 -11.97
C TYR A 127 0.38 -15.63 -12.40
N GLY A 128 0.92 -15.94 -13.59
CA GLY A 128 2.09 -15.25 -14.14
C GLY A 128 1.85 -13.77 -14.36
N PHE A 129 0.70 -13.41 -14.94
CA PHE A 129 0.30 -12.01 -15.10
C PHE A 129 0.16 -11.33 -13.74
N ALA A 130 -0.60 -11.95 -12.81
CA ALA A 130 -0.84 -11.39 -11.47
C ALA A 130 0.47 -11.14 -10.70
N LEU A 131 1.43 -12.05 -10.78
CA LEU A 131 2.76 -11.89 -10.17
C LEU A 131 3.57 -10.78 -10.84
N ALA A 132 3.56 -10.68 -12.17
CA ALA A 132 4.33 -9.68 -12.91
C ALA A 132 3.80 -8.25 -12.66
N THR A 133 2.48 -8.05 -12.79
CA THR A 133 1.84 -6.78 -12.42
C THR A 133 2.03 -6.49 -10.94
N GLY A 134 2.00 -7.56 -10.14
CA GLY A 134 2.22 -7.52 -8.72
C GLY A 134 3.58 -6.93 -8.33
N LEU A 135 4.62 -7.47 -8.94
CA LEU A 135 5.99 -7.00 -8.79
C LEU A 135 6.15 -5.57 -9.31
N GLY A 136 5.46 -5.22 -10.41
CA GLY A 136 5.44 -3.86 -10.98
C GLY A 136 4.95 -2.80 -10.00
N ASP A 137 3.81 -3.05 -9.35
CA ASP A 137 3.27 -2.20 -8.30
C ASP A 137 4.28 -2.04 -7.14
N GLY A 138 4.79 -3.16 -6.62
CA GLY A 138 5.76 -3.15 -5.51
C GLY A 138 7.05 -2.38 -5.83
N ILE A 139 7.60 -2.54 -7.04
CA ILE A 139 8.74 -1.75 -7.53
C ILE A 139 8.35 -0.28 -7.67
N GLY A 140 7.16 0.01 -8.20
CA GLY A 140 6.62 1.36 -8.33
C GLY A 140 6.58 2.07 -6.99
N VAL A 141 5.94 1.48 -5.97
CA VAL A 141 5.87 2.01 -4.60
C VAL A 141 7.26 2.28 -4.04
N PHE A 142 8.16 1.29 -4.16
CA PHE A 142 9.51 1.37 -3.64
C PHE A 142 10.30 2.51 -4.28
N THR A 143 10.42 2.50 -5.60
CA THR A 143 11.21 3.48 -6.35
C THR A 143 10.60 4.88 -6.21
N GLY A 144 9.27 5.00 -6.26
CA GLY A 144 8.57 6.25 -6.05
C GLY A 144 8.86 6.87 -4.68
N HIS A 145 8.83 6.05 -3.63
CA HIS A 145 9.06 6.55 -2.28
C HIS A 145 10.52 6.94 -2.05
N CYS A 146 11.46 6.14 -2.57
CA CYS A 146 12.88 6.49 -2.53
C CYS A 146 13.15 7.81 -3.27
N LEU A 147 12.63 7.98 -4.49
CA LEU A 147 12.81 9.21 -5.26
C LEU A 147 12.19 10.42 -4.56
N TYR A 148 11.01 10.27 -3.98
CA TYR A 148 10.37 11.33 -3.20
C TYR A 148 11.23 11.75 -2.01
N LYS A 149 11.74 10.81 -1.22
CA LYS A 149 12.60 11.13 -0.06
C LYS A 149 13.95 11.71 -0.44
N LEU A 150 14.52 11.29 -1.58
CA LEU A 150 15.72 11.92 -2.13
C LEU A 150 15.46 13.37 -2.56
N ALA A 151 14.32 13.63 -3.22
CA ALA A 151 13.92 14.98 -3.60
C ALA A 151 13.64 15.86 -2.37
N GLU A 152 12.90 15.35 -1.39
CA GLU A 152 12.63 16.04 -0.12
C GLU A 152 13.93 16.39 0.62
N LYS A 153 14.88 15.44 0.69
CA LYS A 153 16.22 15.67 1.25
C LYS A 153 16.98 16.76 0.48
N SER A 154 16.94 16.72 -0.85
CA SER A 154 17.62 17.71 -1.69
C SER A 154 17.04 19.12 -1.57
N VAL A 155 15.74 19.25 -1.34
CA VAL A 155 15.06 20.55 -1.25
C VAL A 155 15.18 21.14 0.15
N ASN A 156 15.03 20.31 1.20
CA ASN A 156 15.02 20.78 2.58
C ASN A 156 16.42 20.83 3.23
N GLY A 157 17.43 20.19 2.63
CA GLY A 157 18.77 20.09 3.21
C GLY A 157 18.83 19.26 4.50
N ASP A 158 17.82 18.42 4.75
CA ASP A 158 17.70 17.65 5.98
C ASP A 158 18.54 16.36 5.91
N GLU A 159 19.70 16.38 6.56
CA GLU A 159 20.58 15.20 6.62
C GLU A 159 20.00 14.03 7.43
N SER A 160 18.99 14.27 8.28
CA SER A 160 18.40 13.25 9.17
C SER A 160 17.57 12.19 8.44
N ILE A 161 17.24 12.39 7.15
CA ILE A 161 16.54 11.41 6.32
C ILE A 161 17.47 10.23 6.03
N ASN A 162 17.22 9.12 6.71
CA ASN A 162 17.92 7.85 6.56
C ASN A 162 17.21 6.94 5.53
N MET A 163 17.80 6.82 4.34
CA MET A 163 17.28 6.01 3.23
C MET A 163 17.22 4.51 3.55
N GLU A 164 18.01 4.00 4.49
CA GLU A 164 18.00 2.58 4.86
C GLU A 164 16.70 2.16 5.55
N ARG A 165 15.98 3.11 6.17
CA ARG A 165 14.72 2.83 6.87
C ARG A 165 13.56 2.58 5.90
N GLU A 166 13.63 3.12 4.69
CA GLU A 166 12.50 3.16 3.74
C GLU A 166 12.44 1.98 2.75
N THR A 167 13.39 1.04 2.86
CA THR A 167 13.56 -0.03 1.86
C THR A 167 12.71 -1.26 2.17
N ARG A 168 11.44 -1.33 1.71
CA ARG A 168 10.59 -2.55 1.88
C ARG A 168 9.65 -2.84 0.71
N PRO A 169 9.60 -4.09 0.21
CA PRO A 169 8.69 -4.50 -0.87
C PRO A 169 7.27 -4.81 -0.37
N SER A 170 6.27 -4.70 -1.27
CA SER A 170 4.88 -5.14 -1.05
C SER A 170 4.37 -5.96 -2.25
N ALA A 171 3.37 -6.81 -2.04
CA ALA A 171 2.85 -7.78 -3.01
C ALA A 171 1.33 -7.56 -3.29
N PRO A 172 0.86 -7.54 -4.57
CA PRO A 172 -0.56 -7.34 -4.95
C PRO A 172 -1.31 -8.60 -5.46
N HIS A 173 -2.66 -8.50 -5.54
CA HIS A 173 -3.63 -9.47 -6.10
C HIS A 173 -4.88 -8.74 -6.66
N VAL A 174 -5.25 -8.89 -7.96
CA VAL A 174 -6.49 -8.23 -8.53
C VAL A 174 -7.29 -9.06 -9.57
N ASN A 175 -6.80 -10.14 -10.20
CA ASN A 175 -7.38 -10.61 -11.49
C ASN A 175 -8.61 -11.54 -11.46
N ALA A 176 -9.26 -11.81 -10.33
CA ALA A 176 -10.33 -12.82 -10.28
C ALA A 176 -11.74 -12.32 -10.67
N LEU A 177 -12.04 -11.04 -10.51
CA LEU A 177 -13.43 -10.53 -10.59
C LEU A 177 -13.90 -10.16 -12.01
N GLN A 178 -12.98 -9.82 -12.92
CA GLN A 178 -13.31 -9.44 -14.31
C GLN A 178 -13.79 -10.64 -15.14
N ALA A 179 -13.45 -11.87 -14.76
CA ALA A 179 -13.82 -13.08 -15.49
C ALA A 179 -15.30 -13.50 -15.35
N ALA A 180 -16.06 -12.88 -14.43
CA ALA A 180 -17.42 -13.28 -14.08
C ALA A 180 -18.54 -12.53 -14.83
N ASP A 181 -18.22 -11.75 -15.85
CA ASP A 181 -19.17 -10.95 -16.67
C ASP A 181 -20.12 -10.06 -15.82
N LEU A 182 -19.59 -9.50 -14.74
CA LEU A 182 -20.34 -8.63 -13.84
C LEU A 182 -20.42 -7.19 -14.40
N SER A 183 -21.52 -6.50 -14.12
CA SER A 183 -21.64 -5.07 -14.43
C SER A 183 -20.52 -4.27 -13.78
N PHE A 184 -20.11 -3.15 -14.39
CA PHE A 184 -19.02 -2.30 -13.88
C PHE A 184 -19.12 -1.97 -12.40
N PHE A 185 -20.30 -1.60 -11.88
CA PHE A 185 -20.48 -1.28 -10.46
C PHE A 185 -20.14 -2.46 -9.53
N HIS A 186 -20.51 -3.68 -9.91
CA HIS A 186 -20.18 -4.89 -9.15
C HIS A 186 -18.69 -5.20 -9.19
N VAL A 187 -18.02 -5.00 -10.33
CA VAL A 187 -16.55 -5.15 -10.41
C VAL A 187 -15.84 -4.06 -9.63
N PHE A 188 -16.28 -2.81 -9.74
CA PHE A 188 -15.77 -1.70 -8.94
C PHE A 188 -15.88 -1.97 -7.43
N ALA A 189 -17.08 -2.29 -6.94
CA ALA A 189 -17.34 -2.54 -5.52
C ALA A 189 -16.65 -3.83 -5.04
N GLY A 190 -16.67 -4.88 -5.86
CA GLY A 190 -16.01 -6.15 -5.58
C GLY A 190 -14.50 -5.97 -5.48
N THR A 191 -13.88 -5.23 -6.40
CA THR A 191 -12.45 -4.91 -6.37
C THR A 191 -12.11 -4.08 -5.15
N TRP A 192 -12.92 -3.08 -4.80
CA TRP A 192 -12.73 -2.29 -3.58
C TRP A 192 -12.70 -3.18 -2.34
N ILE A 193 -13.76 -3.96 -2.10
CA ILE A 193 -13.89 -4.81 -0.91
C ILE A 193 -12.82 -5.92 -0.92
N GLY A 194 -12.61 -6.56 -2.06
CA GLY A 194 -11.66 -7.65 -2.25
C GLY A 194 -10.23 -7.21 -1.98
N CYS A 195 -9.79 -6.11 -2.61
CA CYS A 195 -8.44 -5.58 -2.43
C CYS A 195 -8.24 -5.02 -1.02
N SER A 196 -9.23 -4.34 -0.44
CA SER A 196 -9.17 -3.93 0.98
C SER A 196 -8.95 -5.13 1.89
N THR A 197 -9.71 -6.20 1.69
CA THR A 197 -9.63 -7.39 2.54
C THR A 197 -8.29 -8.11 2.36
N ALA A 198 -7.87 -8.31 1.11
CA ALA A 198 -6.60 -8.94 0.78
C ALA A 198 -5.41 -8.13 1.33
N PHE A 199 -5.42 -6.81 1.17
CA PHE A 199 -4.38 -5.93 1.69
C PHE A 199 -4.35 -5.95 3.23
N TYR A 200 -5.51 -5.92 3.89
CA TYR A 200 -5.59 -6.05 5.35
C TYR A 200 -4.96 -7.35 5.84
N PHE A 201 -5.38 -8.50 5.29
CA PHE A 201 -4.80 -9.79 5.67
C PHE A 201 -3.32 -9.90 5.30
N GLY A 202 -2.92 -9.33 4.18
CA GLY A 202 -1.52 -9.21 3.77
C GLY A 202 -0.68 -8.45 4.78
N LEU A 203 -1.16 -7.30 5.27
CA LEU A 203 -0.51 -6.54 6.34
C LEU A 203 -0.44 -7.33 7.64
N ARG A 204 -1.51 -8.04 8.03
CA ARG A 204 -1.50 -8.88 9.23
C ARG A 204 -0.50 -10.01 9.12
N GLY A 205 -0.50 -10.72 7.99
CA GLY A 205 0.48 -11.78 7.71
C GLY A 205 1.91 -11.24 7.72
N ALA A 206 2.16 -10.13 7.03
CA ALA A 206 3.46 -9.47 7.02
C ALA A 206 3.92 -9.10 8.43
N ARG A 207 3.05 -8.53 9.27
CA ARG A 207 3.39 -8.25 10.67
C ARG A 207 3.70 -9.52 11.46
N THR A 208 2.94 -10.59 11.28
CA THR A 208 3.17 -11.87 11.97
C THR A 208 4.51 -12.52 11.58
N PHE A 209 4.85 -12.53 10.30
CA PHE A 209 6.05 -13.24 9.81
C PHE A 209 7.31 -12.37 9.83
N LEU A 210 7.18 -11.05 9.67
CA LEU A 210 8.31 -10.15 9.48
C LEU A 210 8.67 -9.34 10.73
N SER A 211 7.84 -9.31 11.79
CA SER A 211 8.17 -8.58 13.03
C SER A 211 9.41 -9.11 13.74
N GLY A 212 9.66 -10.42 13.68
CA GLY A 212 10.86 -11.04 14.23
C GLY A 212 12.15 -10.58 13.52
N PRO A 213 12.32 -10.87 12.21
CA PRO A 213 13.55 -10.51 11.50
C PRO A 213 13.71 -9.00 11.24
N PHE A 214 12.63 -8.21 11.21
CA PHE A 214 12.70 -6.78 10.88
C PHE A 214 12.29 -5.89 12.06
N ARG A 215 13.29 -5.25 12.69
CA ARG A 215 13.13 -4.36 13.86
C ARG A 215 12.15 -3.20 13.74
N TYR A 216 11.76 -2.81 12.52
CA TYR A 216 10.78 -1.72 12.30
C TYR A 216 9.41 -2.24 11.85
N ILE A 217 9.11 -3.54 12.01
CA ILE A 217 7.78 -4.08 11.80
C ILE A 217 7.23 -4.43 13.17
N ASN A 218 6.24 -3.66 13.63
CA ASN A 218 5.58 -3.94 14.90
C ASN A 218 4.77 -5.23 14.79
N GLU A 219 4.84 -6.05 15.84
CA GLU A 219 4.00 -7.24 16.00
C GLU A 219 2.51 -6.92 15.83
N PRO A 220 1.69 -7.89 15.38
CA PRO A 220 0.26 -7.70 15.22
C PRO A 220 -0.42 -7.47 16.57
N THR A 221 -0.93 -6.26 16.83
CA THR A 221 -1.74 -5.93 18.03
C THR A 221 -3.17 -5.57 17.63
N PHE A 222 -4.04 -5.34 18.62
CA PHE A 222 -5.40 -4.86 18.34
C PHE A 222 -5.40 -3.39 17.91
N GLU A 223 -4.54 -2.58 18.52
CA GLU A 223 -4.40 -1.14 18.25
C GLU A 223 -3.97 -0.91 16.80
N ASN A 224 -2.92 -1.60 16.34
CA ASN A 224 -2.49 -1.46 14.95
C ASN A 224 -3.45 -2.14 13.95
N SER A 225 -4.29 -3.09 14.38
CA SER A 225 -5.35 -3.64 13.54
C SER A 225 -6.39 -2.59 13.16
N ILE A 226 -6.72 -1.65 14.07
CA ILE A 226 -7.66 -0.56 13.77
C ILE A 226 -7.08 0.36 12.69
N THR A 227 -5.81 0.74 12.82
CA THR A 227 -5.14 1.56 11.81
C THR A 227 -4.98 0.81 10.49
N ASP A 228 -4.60 -0.48 10.53
CA ASP A 228 -4.45 -1.32 9.33
C ASP A 228 -5.78 -1.40 8.55
N LYS A 229 -6.93 -1.51 9.23
CA LYS A 229 -8.26 -1.49 8.59
C LYS A 229 -8.52 -0.18 7.83
N SER A 230 -8.23 0.96 8.46
CA SER A 230 -8.44 2.27 7.84
C SER A 230 -7.57 2.46 6.59
N LEU A 231 -6.29 2.06 6.65
CA LEU A 231 -5.40 2.08 5.48
C LEU A 231 -5.91 1.15 4.39
N SER A 232 -6.33 -0.06 4.75
CA SER A 232 -6.84 -1.06 3.81
C SER A 232 -8.10 -0.58 3.09
N ALA A 233 -8.99 0.15 3.77
CA ALA A 233 -10.16 0.77 3.15
C ALA A 233 -9.76 1.81 2.09
N ALA A 234 -8.73 2.64 2.37
CA ALA A 234 -8.21 3.61 1.41
C ALA A 234 -7.55 2.94 0.19
N ILE A 235 -6.81 1.84 0.39
CA ILE A 235 -6.24 1.03 -0.71
C ILE A 235 -7.35 0.38 -1.56
N GLY A 236 -8.46 -0.04 -0.94
CA GLY A 236 -9.66 -0.46 -1.68
C GLY A 236 -10.21 0.63 -2.58
N GLY A 237 -10.27 1.88 -2.09
CA GLY A 237 -10.67 3.02 -2.92
C GLY A 237 -9.74 3.25 -4.10
N ALA A 238 -8.44 3.12 -3.86
CA ALA A 238 -7.41 3.23 -4.90
C ALA A 238 -7.60 2.18 -6.02
N THR A 239 -7.77 0.92 -5.64
CA THR A 239 -7.96 -0.20 -6.58
C THR A 239 -9.33 -0.19 -7.25
N GLY A 240 -10.39 0.28 -6.57
CA GLY A 240 -11.70 0.49 -7.17
C GLY A 240 -11.64 1.49 -8.33
N PHE A 241 -10.99 2.65 -8.12
CA PHE A 241 -10.83 3.65 -9.20
C PHE A 241 -9.94 3.16 -10.34
N PHE A 242 -8.98 2.27 -10.06
CA PHE A 242 -8.15 1.65 -11.08
C PHE A 242 -8.98 0.83 -12.09
N VAL A 243 -10.06 0.16 -11.65
CA VAL A 243 -11.02 -0.51 -12.55
C VAL A 243 -11.62 0.48 -13.56
N GLY A 244 -11.76 1.75 -13.19
CA GLY A 244 -12.24 2.81 -14.08
C GLY A 244 -11.36 3.05 -15.32
N THR A 245 -10.11 2.58 -15.31
CA THR A 245 -9.19 2.67 -16.46
C THR A 245 -9.43 1.57 -17.50
N ASP A 246 -10.20 0.53 -17.16
CA ASP A 246 -10.37 -0.66 -17.99
C ASP A 246 -11.15 -0.34 -19.27
N THR A 247 -10.55 -0.70 -20.40
CA THR A 247 -11.09 -0.53 -21.75
C THR A 247 -12.18 -1.55 -22.08
N ALA A 248 -12.33 -2.62 -21.30
CA ALA A 248 -13.33 -3.67 -21.53
C ALA A 248 -14.77 -3.17 -21.35
N TYR A 249 -14.98 -2.11 -20.56
CA TYR A 249 -16.30 -1.55 -20.31
C TYR A 249 -16.64 -0.42 -21.28
N LEU A 250 -17.84 -0.49 -21.86
CA LEU A 250 -18.35 0.57 -22.71
C LEU A 250 -18.55 1.88 -21.91
N PRO A 251 -18.51 3.06 -22.56
CA PRO A 251 -18.72 4.34 -21.87
C PRO A 251 -20.05 4.46 -21.12
N ALA A 252 -21.09 3.74 -21.56
CA ALA A 252 -22.39 3.71 -20.89
C ALA A 252 -22.39 2.87 -19.60
N GLN A 253 -21.38 2.00 -19.39
CA GLN A 253 -21.27 1.10 -18.26
C GLN A 253 -20.28 1.61 -17.21
N ASN A 254 -19.16 2.20 -17.65
CA ASN A 254 -18.10 2.72 -16.80
C ASN A 254 -18.32 4.20 -16.47
N PHE A 255 -18.88 4.48 -15.30
CA PHE A 255 -19.13 5.86 -14.84
C PHE A 255 -17.86 6.68 -14.60
N LEU A 256 -16.68 6.05 -14.56
CA LEU A 256 -15.38 6.70 -14.36
C LEU A 256 -14.65 6.98 -15.68
N ILE A 257 -15.15 6.53 -16.83
CA ILE A 257 -14.42 6.57 -18.10
C ILE A 257 -14.03 7.99 -18.54
N ASN A 258 -14.83 8.98 -18.20
CA ASN A 258 -14.58 10.38 -18.55
C ASN A 258 -13.61 11.07 -17.58
N VAL A 259 -13.30 10.45 -16.44
CA VAL A 259 -12.38 11.00 -15.44
C VAL A 259 -11.01 10.32 -15.54
N VAL A 260 -11.00 8.99 -15.61
CA VAL A 260 -9.77 8.18 -15.53
C VAL A 260 -9.72 7.04 -16.55
N GLY A 261 -10.60 7.03 -17.56
CA GLY A 261 -10.61 5.98 -18.58
C GLY A 261 -9.43 6.06 -19.53
N ILE A 262 -8.79 4.92 -19.80
CA ILE A 262 -7.84 4.78 -20.92
C ILE A 262 -8.65 4.53 -22.19
N ARG A 263 -8.29 5.20 -23.29
CA ARG A 263 -8.92 5.01 -24.60
C ARG A 263 -8.01 4.16 -25.49
N GLU A 264 -8.57 3.52 -26.51
CA GLU A 264 -7.78 2.71 -27.46
C GLU A 264 -6.69 3.53 -28.18
N THR A 265 -6.89 4.84 -28.34
CA THR A 265 -5.92 5.76 -28.95
C THR A 265 -4.88 6.30 -27.96
N THR A 266 -4.97 5.94 -26.67
CA THR A 266 -4.07 6.42 -25.64
C THR A 266 -2.73 5.71 -25.76
N SER A 267 -1.63 6.49 -25.85
CA SER A 267 -0.28 5.92 -25.89
C SER A 267 0.02 5.13 -24.60
N THR A 268 0.89 4.12 -24.68
CA THR A 268 1.31 3.31 -23.53
C THR A 268 1.73 4.16 -22.33
N LEU A 269 2.61 5.15 -22.53
CA LEU A 269 3.10 6.00 -21.44
C LEU A 269 1.97 6.83 -20.82
N THR A 270 1.08 7.38 -21.66
CA THR A 270 -0.10 8.10 -21.18
C THR A 270 -1.04 7.16 -20.41
N GLY A 271 -1.20 5.91 -20.85
CA GLY A 271 -1.97 4.88 -20.16
C GLY A 271 -1.42 4.61 -18.76
N CYS A 272 -0.09 4.45 -18.62
CA CYS A 272 0.56 4.29 -17.31
C CYS A 272 0.35 5.52 -16.39
N ALA A 273 0.43 6.73 -16.94
CA ALA A 273 0.17 7.95 -16.18
C ALA A 273 -1.30 8.08 -15.73
N ILE A 274 -2.25 7.72 -16.58
CA ILE A 274 -3.69 7.68 -16.26
C ILE A 274 -3.94 6.63 -15.16
N ALA A 275 -3.34 5.45 -15.30
CA ALA A 275 -3.36 4.40 -14.28
C ALA A 275 -2.89 4.92 -12.91
N GLY A 276 -1.70 5.49 -12.81
CA GLY A 276 -1.19 6.08 -11.56
C GLY A 276 -2.10 7.19 -11.00
N THR A 277 -2.63 8.05 -11.88
CA THR A 277 -3.56 9.13 -11.49
C THR A 277 -4.88 8.57 -10.95
N SER A 278 -5.42 7.52 -11.56
CA SER A 278 -6.67 6.88 -11.15
C SER A 278 -6.57 6.29 -9.75
N THR A 279 -5.49 5.54 -9.48
CA THR A 279 -5.21 4.94 -8.18
C THR A 279 -5.05 6.03 -7.11
N SER A 280 -4.36 7.12 -7.46
CA SER A 280 -4.16 8.28 -6.59
C SER A 280 -5.46 8.98 -6.24
N LEU A 281 -6.32 9.21 -7.23
CA LEU A 281 -7.62 9.84 -7.04
C LEU A 281 -8.54 8.98 -6.15
N GLY A 282 -8.56 7.67 -6.38
CA GLY A 282 -9.34 6.74 -5.55
C GLY A 282 -8.86 6.71 -4.10
N PHE A 283 -7.55 6.64 -3.88
CA PHE A 283 -6.96 6.70 -2.55
C PHE A 283 -7.26 8.02 -1.85
N ALA A 284 -7.01 9.15 -2.52
CA ALA A 284 -7.25 10.46 -1.96
C ALA A 284 -8.73 10.67 -1.61
N THR A 285 -9.66 10.19 -2.45
CA THR A 285 -11.10 10.28 -2.19
C THR A 285 -11.50 9.47 -0.96
N ALA A 286 -11.08 8.20 -0.90
CA ALA A 286 -11.38 7.33 0.24
C ALA A 286 -10.74 7.85 1.53
N GLN A 287 -9.46 8.25 1.48
CA GLN A 287 -8.74 8.75 2.64
C GLN A 287 -9.29 10.10 3.13
N SER A 288 -9.68 11.00 2.22
CA SER A 288 -10.30 12.28 2.60
C SER A 288 -11.61 12.04 3.34
N THR A 289 -12.42 11.08 2.87
CA THR A 289 -13.65 10.67 3.54
C THR A 289 -13.36 10.13 4.95
N LEU A 290 -12.36 9.26 5.09
CA LEU A 290 -11.94 8.75 6.40
C LEU A 290 -11.46 9.88 7.33
N ASN A 291 -10.62 10.81 6.82
CA ASN A 291 -10.10 11.96 7.57
C ASN A 291 -11.22 12.86 8.13
N LEU A 292 -12.33 12.98 7.41
CA LEU A 292 -13.49 13.78 7.83
C LEU A 292 -14.43 13.02 8.78
N MET A 293 -14.53 11.69 8.64
CA MET A 293 -15.46 10.87 9.44
C MET A 293 -14.91 10.45 10.80
N TYR A 294 -13.61 10.23 10.93
CA TYR A 294 -13.00 9.67 12.15
C TYR A 294 -12.28 10.75 12.98
N PRO A 295 -12.40 10.72 14.33
CA PRO A 295 -11.69 11.64 15.20
C PRO A 295 -10.18 11.38 15.21
N ALA A 296 -9.40 12.33 15.72
CA ALA A 296 -7.95 12.24 15.88
C ALA A 296 -7.50 10.99 16.65
N GLY A 297 -6.38 10.40 16.22
CA GLY A 297 -5.79 9.20 16.81
C GLY A 297 -6.51 7.89 16.50
N LYS A 298 -7.34 7.84 15.45
CA LYS A 298 -8.08 6.64 15.02
C LYS A 298 -7.70 6.13 13.63
N LEU A 299 -7.06 6.97 12.81
CA LEU A 299 -6.64 6.63 11.46
C LEU A 299 -5.15 6.31 11.40
N TRP A 300 -4.75 5.59 10.36
CA TRP A 300 -3.35 5.23 10.14
C TRP A 300 -2.42 6.44 9.90
N ASN A 301 -2.97 7.56 9.41
CA ASN A 301 -2.23 8.80 9.16
C ASN A 301 -2.29 9.79 10.34
N ASP A 302 -2.82 9.36 11.48
CA ASP A 302 -2.66 10.04 12.76
C ASP A 302 -1.31 9.65 13.38
N CYS A 303 -0.22 10.11 12.76
CA CYS A 303 1.11 9.85 13.29
C CYS A 303 1.26 10.53 14.66
N LYS A 304 1.46 9.73 15.71
CA LYS A 304 1.95 10.15 17.03
C LYS A 304 3.43 9.78 17.17
#